data_AF-A0A2V5WDN1-F1
#
_entry.id   AF-A0A2V5WDN1-F1
#
_cell.length_a   1.000
_cell.length_b   1.000
_cell.length_c   1.000
_cell.angle_alpha   90.00
_cell.angle_beta   90.00
_cell.angle_gamma   90.00
#
_symmetry.space_group_name_H-M   'P 1'
#
loop_
_entity.id
_entity.type
_entity.pdbx_description
1 polymer ?
#
loop_
_entity_poly.entity_id
_entity_poly.type
_entity_poly.pdbx_seq_one_letter_code
_entity_poly.pdbx_strand_id
1 'polypeptide(L)'
;MGVAEILEEIKADYVPAMESLAWIYATASGEVGTQHAAEAVRLAEQACRISGCKQSGLLDTLAAAYANAGRFEEAVKADEEALSIAKVAGENNFADSIRARIDLYKKGSPFRVKK
;
A
#
# COMPACT_ATOMS: atom_id res chain seq x y z
N MET A 1 -4.53 18.65 -26.42
CA MET A 1 -3.82 18.05 -25.27
C MET A 1 -2.68 18.97 -24.91
N GLY A 2 -2.70 19.53 -23.69
CA GLY A 2 -1.64 20.40 -23.20
C GLY A 2 -0.45 19.60 -22.67
N VAL A 3 0.75 20.19 -22.64
CA VAL A 3 1.96 19.54 -22.07
C VAL A 3 1.73 19.07 -20.62
N ALA A 4 0.93 19.79 -19.84
CA ALA A 4 0.57 19.41 -18.48
C ALA A 4 -0.29 18.13 -18.43
N GLU A 5 -1.23 17.97 -19.37
CA GLU A 5 -2.14 16.83 -19.49
C GLU A 5 -1.35 15.56 -19.87
N ILE A 6 -0.40 15.69 -20.80
CA ILE A 6 0.53 14.62 -21.20
C ILE A 6 1.41 14.19 -20.01
N LEU A 7 1.89 15.14 -19.20
CA LEU A 7 2.70 14.84 -18.02
C LEU A 7 1.89 14.17 -16.88
N GLU A 8 0.60 14.46 -16.77
CA GLU A 8 -0.31 13.79 -15.83
C GLU A 8 -0.65 12.37 -16.28
N GLU A 9 -0.93 12.15 -17.56
CA GLU A 9 -1.15 10.82 -18.14
C GLU A 9 0.09 9.93 -17.96
N ILE A 10 1.29 10.44 -18.29
CA ILE A 10 2.54 9.71 -18.10
C ILE A 10 2.72 9.32 -16.63
N LYS A 11 2.41 10.20 -15.67
CA LYS A 11 2.53 9.89 -14.23
C LYS A 11 1.53 8.83 -13.78
N ALA A 12 0.31 8.84 -14.33
CA ALA A 12 -0.70 7.83 -14.03
C ALA A 12 -0.27 6.43 -14.48
N ASP A 13 0.41 6.32 -15.61
CA ASP A 13 0.94 5.04 -16.12
C ASP A 13 1.98 4.39 -15.19
N TYR A 14 2.65 5.18 -14.34
CA TYR A 14 3.61 4.66 -13.36
C TYR A 14 2.97 4.17 -12.06
N VAL A 15 1.69 4.43 -11.80
CA VAL A 15 1.03 4.05 -10.53
C VAL A 15 1.20 2.55 -10.22
N PRO A 16 0.94 1.60 -11.15
CA PRO A 16 1.10 0.18 -10.86
C PRO A 16 2.55 -0.22 -10.54
N ALA A 17 3.53 0.43 -11.17
CA ALA A 17 4.95 0.19 -10.89
C ALA A 17 5.35 0.72 -9.51
N MET A 18 4.83 1.89 -9.12
CA MET A 18 5.03 2.47 -7.81
C MET A 18 4.40 1.62 -6.70
N GLU A 19 3.18 1.14 -6.92
CA GLU A 19 2.49 0.19 -6.03
C GLU A 19 3.31 -1.09 -5.85
N SER A 20 3.71 -1.71 -6.96
CA SER A 20 4.48 -2.97 -6.93
C SER A 20 5.80 -2.81 -6.18
N LEU A 21 6.54 -1.73 -6.43
CA LEU A 21 7.80 -1.46 -5.74
C LEU A 21 7.60 -1.13 -4.26
N ALA A 22 6.56 -0.36 -3.92
CA ALA A 22 6.20 -0.07 -2.54
C ALA A 22 5.88 -1.35 -1.77
N TRP A 23 5.11 -2.26 -2.36
CA TRP A 23 4.78 -3.55 -1.76
C TRP A 23 6.03 -4.39 -1.48
N ILE A 24 6.96 -4.47 -2.44
CA ILE A 24 8.22 -5.20 -2.28
C ILE A 24 9.02 -4.62 -1.11
N TYR A 25 9.21 -3.30 -1.07
CA TYR A 25 9.95 -2.63 0.00
C TYR A 25 9.25 -2.72 1.37
N ALA A 26 7.91 -2.71 1.38
CA ALA A 26 7.12 -2.83 2.59
C ALA A 26 7.15 -4.24 3.20
N THR A 27 7.24 -5.29 2.38
CA THR A 27 6.98 -6.67 2.81
C THR A 27 8.17 -7.62 2.72
N ALA A 28 9.29 -7.19 2.14
CA ALA A 28 10.49 -8.00 2.02
C ALA A 28 10.97 -8.53 3.39
N SER A 29 11.31 -9.83 3.44
CA SER A 29 11.87 -10.49 4.62
C SER A 29 13.41 -10.31 4.66
N GLY A 30 13.93 -9.57 5.64
CA GLY A 30 15.37 -9.35 5.86
C GLY A 30 15.65 -8.12 6.74
N GLU A 31 16.93 -7.80 6.98
CA GLU A 31 17.35 -6.46 7.49
C GLU A 31 17.06 -5.42 6.39
N VAL A 32 15.78 -5.15 6.16
CA VAL A 32 15.38 -4.07 5.28
C VAL A 32 15.61 -2.80 6.08
N GLY A 33 16.75 -2.15 5.83
CA GLY A 33 17.14 -0.93 6.54
C GLY A 33 16.06 0.15 6.46
N THR A 34 16.08 1.08 7.42
CA THR A 34 15.12 2.19 7.56
C THR A 34 14.87 2.98 6.27
N GLN A 35 15.86 3.01 5.36
CA GLN A 35 15.77 3.67 4.05
C GLN A 35 14.67 3.10 3.14
N HIS A 36 14.46 1.78 3.13
CA HIS A 36 13.41 1.17 2.30
C HIS A 36 12.01 1.35 2.89
N ALA A 37 11.90 1.46 4.22
CA ALA A 37 10.62 1.76 4.86
C ALA A 37 10.13 3.17 4.48
N ALA A 38 11.02 4.17 4.51
CA ALA A 38 10.71 5.51 4.06
C ALA A 38 10.35 5.56 2.56
N GLU A 39 11.08 4.83 1.73
CA GLU A 39 10.83 4.80 0.29
C GLU A 39 9.52 4.09 -0.06
N ALA A 40 9.17 3.00 0.64
CA ALA A 40 7.87 2.32 0.48
C ALA A 40 6.70 3.28 0.75
N VAL A 41 6.79 4.05 1.84
CA VAL A 41 5.79 5.07 2.18
C VAL A 41 5.71 6.13 1.10
N ARG A 42 6.85 6.68 0.67
CA ARG A 42 6.90 7.72 -0.37
C ARG A 42 6.23 7.28 -1.67
N LEU A 43 6.52 6.05 -2.11
CA LEU A 43 5.97 5.48 -3.34
C LEU A 43 4.47 5.24 -3.22
N ALA A 44 4.01 4.60 -2.15
CA ALA A 44 2.59 4.31 -1.94
C ALA A 44 1.74 5.58 -1.81
N GLU A 45 2.21 6.57 -1.03
CA GLU A 45 1.50 7.85 -0.90
C GLU A 45 1.43 8.62 -2.22
N GLN A 46 2.50 8.59 -3.01
CA GLN A 46 2.51 9.24 -4.32
C GLN A 46 1.58 8.54 -5.32
N ALA A 47 1.54 7.21 -5.30
CA ALA A 47 0.58 6.43 -6.09
C ALA A 47 -0.87 6.75 -5.69
N CYS A 48 -1.16 6.87 -4.40
CA CYS A 48 -2.48 7.29 -3.90
C CYS A 48 -2.84 8.73 -4.29
N ARG A 49 -1.88 9.67 -4.26
CA ARG A 49 -2.10 11.04 -4.72
C ARG A 49 -2.46 11.12 -6.21
N ILE A 50 -1.82 10.32 -7.06
CA ILE A 50 -2.08 10.33 -8.51
C ILE A 50 -3.40 9.63 -8.86
N SER A 51 -3.64 8.45 -8.28
CA SER A 51 -4.81 7.62 -8.62
C SER A 51 -6.08 7.94 -7.83
N GLY A 52 -5.95 8.73 -6.77
CA GLY A 52 -7.01 8.95 -5.78
C GLY A 52 -7.23 7.77 -4.84
N CYS A 53 -6.35 6.75 -4.83
CA CYS A 53 -6.33 5.66 -3.84
C CYS A 53 -7.67 4.89 -3.74
N LYS A 54 -8.36 4.68 -4.87
CA LYS A 54 -9.71 4.09 -4.91
C LYS A 54 -9.73 2.56 -5.05
N GLN A 55 -8.55 1.94 -5.08
CA GLN A 55 -8.39 0.49 -5.27
C GLN A 55 -7.95 -0.13 -3.95
N SER A 56 -8.56 -1.26 -3.60
CA SER A 56 -8.25 -2.00 -2.37
C SER A 56 -6.76 -2.37 -2.30
N GLY A 57 -6.16 -2.83 -3.40
CA GLY A 57 -4.75 -3.23 -3.47
C GLY A 57 -3.75 -2.11 -3.16
N LEU A 58 -4.04 -0.90 -3.65
CA LEU A 58 -3.16 0.24 -3.42
C LEU A 58 -3.24 0.74 -1.97
N LEU A 59 -4.43 0.75 -1.37
CA LEU A 59 -4.60 1.06 0.06
C LEU A 59 -3.92 0.01 0.95
N ASP A 60 -4.03 -1.27 0.59
CA ASP A 60 -3.35 -2.36 1.28
C ASP A 60 -1.82 -2.24 1.20
N THR A 61 -1.31 -1.81 0.05
CA THR A 61 0.12 -1.51 -0.13
C THR A 61 0.56 -0.32 0.74
N LEU A 62 -0.27 0.73 0.81
CA LEU A 62 -0.01 1.87 1.68
C LEU A 62 0.00 1.46 3.15
N ALA A 63 -0.94 0.62 3.57
CA ALA A 63 -0.99 0.08 4.93
C ALA A 63 0.26 -0.73 5.27
N ALA A 64 0.69 -1.63 4.38
CA ALA A 64 1.91 -2.39 4.56
C ALA A 64 3.15 -1.48 4.68
N ALA A 65 3.23 -0.41 3.87
CA ALA A 65 4.31 0.56 3.94
C ALA A 65 4.32 1.31 5.29
N TYR A 66 3.15 1.75 5.77
CA TYR A 66 3.01 2.38 7.09
C TYR A 66 3.42 1.43 8.22
N ALA A 67 2.95 0.18 8.20
CA ALA A 67 3.33 -0.80 9.20
C ALA A 67 4.84 -1.08 9.21
N ASN A 68 5.46 -1.15 8.03
CA ASN A 68 6.92 -1.30 7.89
C ASN A 68 7.70 -0.13 8.50
N ALA A 69 7.15 1.08 8.44
CA ALA A 69 7.72 2.28 9.06
C ALA A 69 7.34 2.45 10.55
N GLY A 70 6.64 1.48 11.16
CA GLY A 70 6.17 1.56 12.54
C GLY A 70 4.93 2.45 12.77
N ARG A 71 4.34 2.97 11.69
CA ARG A 71 3.13 3.81 11.70
C ARG A 71 1.87 2.94 11.76
N PHE A 72 1.75 2.11 12.79
CA PHE A 72 0.72 1.07 12.86
C PHE A 72 -0.72 1.59 12.90
N GLU A 73 -0.97 2.73 13.55
CA GLU A 73 -2.32 3.32 13.58
C GLU A 73 -2.79 3.74 12.18
N GLU A 74 -1.89 4.28 11.37
CA GLU A 74 -2.18 4.70 9.99
C GLU A 74 -2.31 3.48 9.08
N ALA A 75 -1.52 2.44 9.32
CA ALA A 75 -1.66 1.16 8.62
C ALA A 75 -3.04 0.54 8.83
N VAL A 76 -3.52 0.47 10.08
CA VAL A 76 -4.86 -0.07 10.38
C VAL A 76 -5.96 0.73 9.68
N LYS A 77 -5.88 2.07 9.70
CA LYS A 77 -6.89 2.91 9.03
C LYS A 77 -6.92 2.68 7.52
N ALA A 78 -5.76 2.63 6.87
CA ALA A 78 -5.67 2.39 5.43
C ALA A 78 -6.23 1.01 5.06
N ASP A 79 -5.91 -0.03 5.83
CA ASP A 79 -6.43 -1.38 5.59
C ASP A 79 -7.93 -1.50 5.90
N GLU A 80 -8.47 -0.76 6.88
CA GLU A 80 -9.91 -0.74 7.13
C GLU A 80 -10.68 -0.16 5.94
N GLU A 81 -10.13 0.86 5.27
CA GLU A 81 -10.66 1.38 4.01
C GLU A 81 -10.51 0.37 2.88
N ALA A 82 -9.32 -0.23 2.73
CA ALA A 82 -9.06 -1.28 1.74
C ALA A 82 -10.05 -2.45 1.87
N LEU A 83 -10.29 -2.89 3.11
CA LEU A 83 -11.21 -3.97 3.44
C LEU A 83 -12.66 -3.62 3.05
N SER A 84 -13.08 -2.38 3.29
CA SER A 84 -14.41 -1.91 2.89
C SER A 84 -14.57 -1.96 1.37
N ILE A 85 -13.58 -1.47 0.62
CA ILE A 85 -13.59 -1.48 -0.86
C ILE A 85 -13.59 -2.92 -1.39
N ALA A 86 -12.70 -3.78 -0.86
CA ALA A 86 -12.60 -5.18 -1.27
C ALA A 86 -13.91 -5.95 -1.08
N LYS A 87 -14.61 -5.72 0.04
CA LYS A 87 -15.93 -6.32 0.31
C LYS A 87 -16.99 -5.88 -0.69
N VAL A 88 -17.04 -4.58 -1.01
CA VAL A 88 -17.99 -4.04 -2.00
C VAL A 88 -17.68 -4.59 -3.39
N ALA A 89 -16.40 -4.76 -3.73
CA ALA A 89 -15.95 -5.33 -5.01
C ALA A 89 -16.12 -6.87 -5.10
N GLY A 90 -16.49 -7.55 -4.01
CA GLY A 90 -16.64 -9.01 -3.97
C GLY A 90 -15.31 -9.79 -3.90
N GLU A 91 -14.21 -9.13 -3.54
CA GLU A 91 -12.86 -9.68 -3.46
C GLU A 91 -12.65 -10.47 -2.14
N ASN A 92 -13.51 -11.44 -1.85
CA ASN A 92 -13.60 -12.08 -0.52
C ASN A 92 -12.26 -12.65 -0.01
N ASN A 93 -11.49 -13.34 -0.87
CA ASN A 93 -10.18 -13.89 -0.49
C ASN A 93 -9.16 -12.78 -0.16
N PHE A 94 -9.23 -11.66 -0.86
CA PHE A 94 -8.35 -10.52 -0.61
C PHE A 94 -8.76 -9.77 0.65
N ALA A 95 -10.08 -9.58 0.86
CA ALA A 95 -10.63 -9.05 2.10
C ALA A 95 -10.19 -9.87 3.34
N ASP A 96 -10.15 -11.19 3.24
CA ASP A 96 -9.62 -12.06 4.30
C ASP A 96 -8.13 -11.83 4.57
N SER A 97 -7.34 -11.60 3.51
CA SER A 97 -5.91 -11.27 3.62
C SER A 97 -5.69 -9.92 4.29
N ILE A 98 -6.47 -8.89 3.92
CA ILE A 98 -6.44 -7.55 4.54
C ILE A 98 -6.79 -7.67 6.02
N ARG A 99 -7.85 -8.40 6.37
CA ARG A 99 -8.24 -8.61 7.77
C ARG A 99 -7.11 -9.25 8.60
N ALA A 100 -6.41 -10.23 8.05
CA ALA A 100 -5.26 -10.84 8.73
C ALA A 100 -4.11 -9.83 8.93
N ARG A 101 -3.89 -8.92 7.98
CA ARG A 101 -2.89 -7.83 8.12
C ARG A 101 -3.28 -6.80 9.17
N ILE A 102 -4.55 -6.38 9.22
CA ILE A 102 -5.08 -5.52 10.30
C ILE A 102 -4.76 -6.12 11.68
N ASP A 103 -4.99 -7.42 11.86
CA ASP A 103 -4.72 -8.10 13.14
C ASP A 103 -3.24 -8.12 13.51
N LEU A 104 -2.32 -8.16 12.52
CA LEU A 104 -0.88 -8.02 12.75
C LEU A 104 -0.53 -6.58 13.13
N TYR A 105 -1.08 -5.59 12.42
CA TYR A 105 -0.78 -4.17 12.64
C TYR A 105 -1.29 -3.70 14.01
N LYS A 106 -2.46 -4.18 14.45
CA LYS A 106 -2.98 -3.96 15.82
C LYS A 106 -2.07 -4.52 16.92
N LYS A 107 -1.22 -5.51 16.60
CA LYS A 107 -0.21 -6.08 17.51
C LYS A 107 1.17 -5.43 17.35
N GLY A 108 1.29 -4.36 16.56
CA GLY A 108 2.57 -3.69 16.29
C GLY A 108 3.53 -4.54 15.46
N SER A 109 3.02 -5.47 14.65
CA SER A 109 3.83 -6.36 13.82
C SER A 109 3.61 -6.07 12.34
N PRO A 110 4.66 -5.74 11.56
CA PRO A 110 4.51 -5.56 10.12
C PRO A 110 4.28 -6.90 9.41
N PHE A 111 3.61 -6.84 8.26
CA PHE A 111 3.43 -8.00 7.40
C PHE A 111 4.71 -8.26 6.61
N ARG A 112 5.07 -9.54 6.46
CA ARG A 112 6.24 -9.99 5.68
C ARG A 112 5.82 -11.11 4.75
N VAL A 113 6.19 -11.00 3.47
CA VAL A 113 5.99 -12.09 2.50
C VAL A 113 6.98 -13.20 2.82
N LYS A 114 6.45 -14.41 3.06
CA LYS A 114 7.28 -15.61 3.21
C LYS A 114 7.92 -15.94 1.85
N LYS A 115 9.22 -16.21 1.86
CA LYS A 115 9.93 -16.75 0.70
C LYS A 115 9.44 -18.15 0.36
#